data_AF-U4KEG0-F1
#
_entry.id   AF-U4KEG0-F1
#
_cell.length_a   1.000
_cell.length_b   1.000
_cell.length_c   1.000
_cell.angle_alpha   90.00
_cell.angle_beta   90.00
_cell.angle_gamma   90.00
#
_symmetry.space_group_name_H-M   'P 1'
#
loop_
_entity.id
_entity.type
_entity.pdbx_description
1 polymer ?
#
loop_
_entity_poly.entity_id
_entity_poly.type
_entity_poly.pdbx_seq_one_letter_code
_entity_poly.pdbx_strand_id
1 'polypeptide(L)'
;MKIKLTLLSAALLLAGCGGSGGDSASSTSLPIYDLSGNITTANVPASAKVCVDANQNYRCDASEASTIARNGAFTITSTSLSIYDFPILAVMDTGVAQASALSSVNPASAGSQTVLAAPNRRMKSDNVINGITTLISGAMDNGLTLTQAVSQVETEIKRANIALSGSLLQNLNANELSVLEANVVKLSQAAGDKNRSSVLASAGLSLADYKALTEANASAEDLTKAVTELSKAKFTLQPLNDTGLTKFFSDASNTENQTENPSDYPGQDAMYGLDVTDKQANTGNGFKFKKLDAQGNELADDATEWSCVSDERTGLIWEVKSTDTSSIQHLDRLFALEIKDRISSYEGDVLTATCQTAGDGICTTQQYADELNKQQICGLSNWRLPAGNEIFGIIDFGETSQLQNKAPNEPGEVIAGLNTNYFPNQTIGSDDDAPYVKQGIVWSDNFYANGYGTEQEGVVYFNSVQLVSPTHTTTYTGKLRKLSWNAGRISQLEIYTGSFSDNSSESYVFPTRLVAHKEKK
;
A
#
# COMPACT_ATOMS: atom_id res chain seq x y z
N MET A 1 -17.12 22.91 37.92
CA MET A 1 -16.03 22.45 38.80
C MET A 1 -15.09 21.60 37.94
N LYS A 2 -13.83 22.02 37.83
CA LYS A 2 -12.75 21.32 37.10
C LYS A 2 -12.39 20.01 37.80
N ILE A 3 -11.84 19.04 37.06
CA ILE A 3 -10.67 18.15 37.31
C ILE A 3 -10.74 17.06 36.19
N LYS A 4 -9.98 17.19 35.10
CA LYS A 4 -8.65 16.57 34.83
C LYS A 4 -8.55 15.08 35.19
N LEU A 5 -8.57 14.22 34.17
CA LEU A 5 -7.94 12.90 34.17
C LEU A 5 -7.05 12.80 32.93
N THR A 6 -5.79 13.16 33.15
CA THR A 6 -4.62 12.81 32.34
C THR A 6 -4.48 11.29 32.29
N LEU A 7 -4.54 10.70 31.10
CA LEU A 7 -4.00 9.36 30.85
C LEU A 7 -2.48 9.49 30.72
N LEU A 8 -1.82 9.30 31.85
CA LEU A 8 -0.41 8.99 31.94
C LEU A 8 -0.31 7.46 31.83
N SER A 9 0.05 6.94 30.67
CA SER A 9 0.48 5.54 30.53
C SER A 9 1.97 5.54 30.29
N ALA A 10 2.68 5.30 31.40
CA ALA A 10 4.11 5.21 31.49
C ALA A 10 4.66 4.14 30.55
N ALA A 11 5.70 4.51 29.81
CA ALA A 11 6.62 3.59 29.19
C ALA A 11 7.19 2.66 30.29
N LEU A 12 6.89 1.36 30.19
CA LEU A 12 7.65 0.34 30.89
C LEU A 12 9.01 0.22 30.19
N LEU A 13 10.01 0.85 30.81
CA LEU A 13 11.42 0.57 30.59
C LEU A 13 11.68 -0.90 30.89
N LEU A 14 11.95 -1.70 29.85
CA LEU A 14 12.72 -2.94 30.02
C LEU A 14 14.16 -2.53 30.36
N ALA A 15 14.44 -2.44 31.66
CA ALA A 15 15.80 -2.54 32.15
C ALA A 15 16.29 -3.97 31.82
N GLY A 16 17.28 -4.05 30.92
CA GLY A 16 18.01 -5.27 30.65
C GLY A 16 18.56 -5.85 31.94
N CYS A 17 18.33 -7.14 32.14
CA CYS A 17 19.05 -7.91 33.15
C CYS A 17 20.51 -7.99 32.65
N GLY A 18 21.40 -7.31 33.36
CA GLY A 18 22.80 -7.15 33.01
C GLY A 18 23.59 -8.46 33.06
N GLY A 19 24.25 -8.76 31.94
CA GLY A 19 25.52 -9.48 31.94
C GLY A 19 26.63 -8.55 32.43
N SER A 20 27.36 -9.01 33.44
CA SER A 20 28.46 -8.30 34.08
C SER A 20 29.63 -8.07 33.11
N GLY A 21 30.08 -6.82 32.98
CA GLY A 21 31.46 -6.52 32.59
C GLY A 21 31.62 -5.40 31.55
N GLY A 22 32.20 -4.28 31.99
CA GLY A 22 32.94 -3.37 31.11
C GLY A 22 32.32 -1.99 30.94
N ASP A 23 32.96 -0.99 31.55
CA ASP A 23 32.67 0.44 31.43
C ASP A 23 32.57 0.89 29.97
N SER A 24 31.39 1.37 29.57
CA SER A 24 31.19 2.33 28.49
C SER A 24 29.78 2.91 28.62
N ALA A 25 29.67 4.16 29.06
CA ALA A 25 28.39 4.88 29.05
C ALA A 25 27.97 5.12 27.60
N SER A 26 27.25 4.17 26.99
CA SER A 26 26.66 4.35 25.67
C SER A 26 25.51 5.36 25.80
N SER A 27 25.61 6.48 25.10
CA SER A 27 24.58 7.51 25.04
C SER A 27 23.24 6.92 24.59
N THR A 28 22.22 6.99 25.45
CA THR A 28 20.85 6.53 25.18
C THR A 28 20.02 7.55 24.39
N SER A 29 20.62 8.24 23.41
CA SER A 29 19.87 9.18 22.57
C SER A 29 19.09 8.43 21.50
N LEU A 30 17.80 8.74 21.34
CA LEU A 30 17.00 8.22 20.23
C LEU A 30 17.68 8.54 18.89
N PRO A 31 17.61 7.64 17.89
CA PRO A 31 18.13 7.91 16.56
C PRO A 31 17.43 9.15 15.98
N ILE A 32 18.20 9.99 15.29
CA ILE A 32 17.72 11.18 14.59
C ILE A 32 17.80 10.90 13.10
N TYR A 33 16.67 11.03 12.42
CA TYR A 33 16.51 10.85 10.98
C TYR A 33 16.39 12.22 10.32
N ASP A 34 17.06 12.37 9.18
CA ASP A 34 17.05 13.59 8.38
C ASP A 34 16.30 13.38 7.08
N LEU A 35 15.42 14.31 6.73
CA LEU A 35 14.77 14.37 5.43
C LEU A 35 15.11 15.72 4.80
N SER A 36 15.84 15.69 3.69
CA SER A 36 16.35 16.89 3.03
C SER A 36 16.00 16.94 1.55
N GLY A 37 16.00 18.16 1.02
CA GLY A 37 15.61 18.42 -0.36
C GLY A 37 15.58 19.90 -0.70
N ASN A 38 15.07 20.20 -1.89
CA ASN A 38 14.92 21.56 -2.42
C ASN A 38 13.49 21.81 -2.93
N ILE A 39 12.97 22.99 -2.61
CA ILE A 39 11.82 23.58 -3.29
C ILE A 39 12.34 24.22 -4.58
N THR A 40 11.86 23.76 -5.73
CA THR A 40 12.39 24.13 -7.07
C THR A 40 11.37 24.88 -7.92
N THR A 41 10.43 25.57 -7.29
CA THR A 41 9.50 26.48 -7.97
C THR A 41 10.02 27.92 -7.98
N ALA A 42 9.42 28.80 -8.78
CA ALA A 42 9.76 30.21 -8.79
C ALA A 42 9.27 30.93 -7.52
N ASN A 43 10.00 31.95 -7.07
CA ASN A 43 9.62 32.85 -5.97
C ASN A 43 9.41 32.16 -4.60
N VAL A 44 10.25 31.19 -4.24
CA VAL A 44 10.21 30.57 -2.90
C VAL A 44 10.49 31.62 -1.81
N PRO A 45 9.55 31.92 -0.90
CA PRO A 45 9.77 32.90 0.15
C PRO A 45 10.74 32.35 1.21
N ALA A 46 11.47 33.24 1.88
CA ALA A 46 12.36 32.88 2.98
C ALA A 46 11.63 32.28 4.20
N SER A 47 10.31 32.42 4.26
CA SER A 47 9.43 31.88 5.29
C SER A 47 8.72 30.58 4.88
N ALA A 48 9.09 29.96 3.75
CA ALA A 48 8.46 28.72 3.31
C ALA A 48 8.62 27.63 4.37
N LYS A 49 7.48 27.20 4.96
CA LYS A 49 7.45 26.12 5.94
C LYS A 49 7.40 24.80 5.19
N VAL A 50 8.29 23.87 5.55
CA VAL A 50 8.29 22.52 4.99
C VAL A 50 7.93 21.54 6.11
N CYS A 51 7.03 20.59 5.84
CA CYS A 51 6.63 19.58 6.82
C CYS A 51 6.37 18.23 6.16
N VAL A 52 6.31 17.19 6.99
CA VAL A 52 5.79 15.88 6.62
C VAL A 52 4.31 15.82 6.97
N ASP A 53 3.45 15.64 5.96
CA ASP A 53 1.98 15.60 6.09
C ASP A 53 1.50 14.20 6.50
N ALA A 54 1.65 13.91 7.79
CA ALA A 54 1.46 12.57 8.34
C ALA A 54 -0.01 12.13 8.35
N ASN A 55 -0.95 13.08 8.28
CA ASN A 55 -2.38 12.81 8.22
C ASN A 55 -2.98 13.09 6.83
N GLN A 56 -2.15 13.46 5.85
CA GLN A 56 -2.50 13.69 4.44
C GLN A 56 -3.62 14.73 4.26
N ASN A 57 -3.62 15.76 5.12
CA ASN A 57 -4.64 16.81 5.10
C ASN A 57 -4.21 18.06 4.31
N TYR A 58 -3.02 18.04 3.70
CA TYR A 58 -2.41 19.13 2.96
C TYR A 58 -2.18 20.40 3.80
N ARG A 59 -1.84 20.24 5.07
CA ARG A 59 -1.46 21.32 6.00
C ARG A 59 -0.22 20.91 6.78
N CYS A 60 0.51 21.91 7.28
CA CYS A 60 1.62 21.66 8.21
C CYS A 60 1.16 21.88 9.65
N ASP A 61 0.61 20.83 10.26
CA ASP A 61 0.11 20.82 11.62
C ASP A 61 1.23 20.98 12.66
N ALA A 62 0.86 21.37 13.89
CA ALA A 62 1.82 21.59 14.97
C ALA A 62 2.49 20.29 15.46
N SER A 63 1.83 19.14 15.27
CA SER A 63 2.33 17.81 15.63
C SER A 63 3.26 17.21 14.59
N GLU A 64 3.43 17.85 13.44
CA GLU A 64 4.18 17.31 12.32
C GLU A 64 5.62 17.81 12.30
N ALA A 65 6.53 16.91 11.92
CA ALA A 65 7.93 17.24 11.75
C ALA A 65 8.05 18.31 10.66
N SER A 66 8.66 19.44 11.01
CA SER A 66 8.71 20.61 10.13
C SER A 66 9.96 21.44 10.30
N THR A 67 10.25 22.26 9.30
CA THR A 67 11.39 23.16 9.22
C THR A 67 11.04 24.40 8.40
N ILE A 68 11.92 25.40 8.37
CA ILE A 68 11.81 26.55 7.48
C ILE A 68 12.89 26.43 6.41
N ALA A 69 12.50 26.46 5.14
CA ALA A 69 13.44 26.38 4.03
C ALA A 69 14.32 27.65 3.96
N ARG A 70 15.57 27.49 3.55
CA ARG A 70 16.53 28.57 3.31
C ARG A 70 16.98 28.53 1.86
N ASN A 71 16.58 29.54 1.08
CA ASN A 71 16.82 29.58 -0.38
C ASN A 71 16.32 28.31 -1.09
N GLY A 72 15.15 27.81 -0.70
CA GLY A 72 14.56 26.57 -1.22
C GLY A 72 15.07 25.28 -0.58
N ALA A 73 16.28 25.27 0.00
CA ALA A 73 16.82 24.09 0.67
C ALA A 73 16.17 23.87 2.04
N PHE A 74 15.85 22.62 2.37
CA PHE A 74 15.25 22.26 3.65
C PHE A 74 15.89 20.99 4.24
N THR A 75 15.81 20.87 5.57
CA THR A 75 16.15 19.65 6.31
C THR A 75 15.19 19.54 7.50
N ILE A 76 14.42 18.47 7.54
CA ILE A 76 13.53 18.09 8.64
C ILE A 76 14.25 17.00 9.44
N THR A 77 14.39 17.21 10.74
CA THR A 77 14.94 16.22 11.68
C THR A 77 13.79 15.62 12.48
N SER A 78 13.77 14.31 12.66
CA SER A 78 12.78 13.63 13.51
C SER A 78 13.37 12.42 14.20
N THR A 79 12.79 12.02 15.33
CA THR A 79 13.10 10.73 15.96
C THR A 79 12.19 9.60 15.45
N SER A 80 11.30 9.89 14.50
CA SER A 80 10.39 8.92 13.88
C SER A 80 10.75 8.70 12.41
N LEU A 81 10.91 7.43 12.00
CA LEU A 81 11.10 7.03 10.60
C LEU A 81 9.90 7.33 9.71
N SER A 82 8.73 7.56 10.31
CA SER A 82 7.51 7.95 9.57
C SER A 82 7.70 9.21 8.74
N ILE A 83 8.76 10.00 8.97
CA ILE A 83 9.13 11.10 8.07
C ILE A 83 9.40 10.67 6.63
N TYR A 84 9.57 9.37 6.36
CA TYR A 84 9.80 8.80 5.03
C TYR A 84 8.56 8.14 4.40
N ASP A 85 7.44 8.06 5.12
CA ASP A 85 6.24 7.37 4.64
C ASP A 85 5.18 8.33 4.08
N PHE A 86 5.27 9.61 4.41
CA PHE A 86 4.22 10.59 4.13
C PHE A 86 4.70 11.74 3.25
N PRO A 87 3.82 12.32 2.41
CA PRO A 87 4.16 13.43 1.52
C PRO A 87 4.85 14.59 2.24
N ILE A 88 5.73 15.26 1.51
CA ILE A 88 6.45 16.44 2.00
C ILE A 88 5.74 17.67 1.44
N LEU A 89 5.27 18.55 2.30
CA LEU A 89 4.64 19.80 1.87
C LEU A 89 5.61 20.96 1.98
N ALA A 90 5.56 21.86 1.00
CA ALA A 90 6.04 23.23 1.13
C ALA A 90 4.84 24.19 1.17
N VAL A 91 4.61 24.80 2.34
CA VAL A 91 3.58 25.80 2.58
C VAL A 91 4.21 27.18 2.51
N MET A 92 3.81 27.95 1.50
CA MET A 92 4.31 29.28 1.20
C MET A 92 3.19 30.29 1.38
N ASP A 93 3.31 31.15 2.37
CA ASP A 93 2.45 32.32 2.52
C ASP A 93 2.92 33.39 1.53
N THR A 94 2.07 33.74 0.57
CA THR A 94 2.42 34.74 -0.44
C THR A 94 2.22 36.16 0.07
N GLY A 95 1.64 36.36 1.27
CA GLY A 95 1.33 37.67 1.85
C GLY A 95 0.32 38.49 1.03
N VAL A 96 -0.16 37.92 -0.07
CA VAL A 96 -1.18 38.49 -0.95
C VAL A 96 -2.35 37.51 -0.89
N ALA A 97 -3.36 37.85 -0.08
CA ALA A 97 -4.70 37.41 -0.44
C ALA A 97 -4.93 37.99 -1.83
N GLN A 98 -4.80 37.18 -2.88
CA GLN A 98 -5.22 37.65 -4.18
C GLN A 98 -6.72 37.91 -4.04
N ALA A 99 -7.07 39.19 -3.88
CA ALA A 99 -8.36 39.73 -4.26
C ALA A 99 -8.44 39.62 -5.80
N SER A 100 -8.43 38.38 -6.28
CA SER A 100 -8.44 38.06 -7.69
C SER A 100 -9.88 37.80 -8.09
N ALA A 101 -10.18 38.11 -9.34
CA ALA A 101 -11.41 37.78 -10.03
C ALA A 101 -11.83 36.28 -9.91
N LEU A 102 -10.99 35.43 -9.32
CA LEU A 102 -11.25 34.05 -8.89
C LEU A 102 -12.30 33.92 -7.77
N SER A 103 -12.67 35.00 -7.07
CA SER A 103 -13.62 35.01 -5.93
C SER A 103 -15.08 34.72 -6.30
N SER A 104 -15.40 34.62 -7.60
CA SER A 104 -16.75 34.23 -8.07
C SER A 104 -17.10 32.77 -7.77
N VAL A 105 -16.11 31.93 -7.41
CA VAL A 105 -16.31 30.56 -6.92
C VAL A 105 -16.05 30.52 -5.42
N ASN A 106 -17.02 31.05 -4.67
CA ASN A 106 -17.13 30.96 -3.21
C ASN A 106 -15.92 31.59 -2.45
N PRO A 107 -16.08 32.73 -1.74
CA PRO A 107 -14.99 33.42 -1.01
C PRO A 107 -14.18 32.57 -0.01
N ALA A 108 -14.61 31.34 0.28
CA ALA A 108 -13.96 30.38 1.16
C ALA A 108 -12.90 29.48 0.47
N SER A 109 -12.60 29.66 -0.82
CA SER A 109 -11.67 28.83 -1.61
C SER A 109 -10.36 29.54 -1.99
N ALA A 110 -10.24 30.86 -1.84
CA ALA A 110 -8.98 31.55 -2.07
C ALA A 110 -8.05 31.38 -0.86
N GLY A 111 -7.10 30.44 -0.94
CA GLY A 111 -6.05 30.32 0.07
C GLY A 111 -5.04 31.46 -0.06
N SER A 112 -4.65 32.11 1.06
CA SER A 112 -3.47 32.98 1.09
C SER A 112 -2.15 32.20 0.97
N GLN A 113 -2.23 30.87 0.97
CA GLN A 113 -1.11 29.96 0.98
C GLN A 113 -1.08 29.11 -0.29
N THR A 114 0.11 29.02 -0.88
CA THR A 114 0.43 28.02 -1.89
C THR A 114 1.00 26.80 -1.18
N VAL A 115 0.45 25.62 -1.44
CA VAL A 115 0.91 24.37 -0.82
C VAL A 115 1.35 23.41 -1.91
N LEU A 116 2.64 23.18 -2.03
CA LEU A 116 3.19 22.21 -2.96
C LEU A 116 3.49 20.92 -2.22
N ALA A 117 3.36 19.79 -2.91
CA ALA A 117 3.62 18.48 -2.35
C ALA A 117 4.71 17.75 -3.14
N ALA A 118 5.40 16.85 -2.47
CA ALA A 118 6.23 15.86 -3.11
C ALA A 118 5.91 14.49 -2.50
N PRO A 119 5.85 13.43 -3.31
CA PRO A 119 5.68 12.10 -2.79
C PRO A 119 6.92 11.76 -1.98
N ASN A 120 6.74 11.08 -0.85
CA ASN A 120 7.89 10.58 -0.15
C ASN A 120 8.46 9.40 -0.92
N ARG A 121 9.67 9.57 -1.44
CA ARG A 121 10.37 8.53 -2.21
C ARG A 121 11.16 7.60 -1.31
N ARG A 122 10.95 7.69 0.02
CA ARG A 122 11.77 7.04 1.06
C ARG A 122 13.26 7.38 0.90
N MET A 123 13.54 8.62 0.53
CA MET A 123 14.89 9.13 0.30
C MET A 123 15.28 10.12 1.40
N LYS A 124 16.48 9.98 1.94
CA LYS A 124 17.07 10.91 2.92
C LYS A 124 17.33 12.31 2.33
N SER A 125 17.75 12.36 1.06
CA SER A 125 18.12 13.57 0.34
C SER A 125 17.47 13.62 -1.04
N ASP A 126 17.74 14.68 -1.79
CA ASP A 126 17.34 14.84 -3.19
C ASP A 126 15.82 14.82 -3.41
N ASN A 127 15.06 15.09 -2.35
CA ASN A 127 13.63 15.36 -2.46
C ASN A 127 13.44 16.70 -3.17
N VAL A 128 12.56 16.73 -4.14
CA VAL A 128 12.24 17.93 -4.93
C VAL A 128 10.78 18.26 -4.66
N ILE A 129 10.50 19.50 -4.28
CA ILE A 129 9.13 20.00 -4.14
C ILE A 129 8.88 21.06 -5.21
N ASN A 130 8.02 20.76 -6.18
CA ASN A 130 7.56 21.68 -7.21
C ASN A 130 6.15 21.32 -7.71
N GLY A 131 5.63 22.05 -8.71
CA GLY A 131 4.33 21.75 -9.32
C GLY A 131 4.24 20.33 -9.92
N ILE A 132 5.33 19.79 -10.47
CA ILE A 132 5.33 18.44 -11.06
C ILE A 132 5.23 17.36 -9.99
N THR A 133 6.03 17.46 -8.93
CA THR A 133 5.92 16.51 -7.80
C THR A 133 4.58 16.63 -7.09
N THR A 134 3.95 17.81 -7.13
CA THR A 134 2.61 18.01 -6.58
C THR A 134 1.55 17.23 -7.36
N LEU A 135 1.67 17.14 -8.69
CA LEU A 135 0.79 16.29 -9.51
C LEU A 135 0.99 14.80 -9.19
N ILE A 136 2.24 14.36 -8.99
CA ILE A 136 2.53 12.97 -8.63
C ILE A 136 1.93 12.65 -7.25
N SER A 137 2.12 13.51 -6.25
CA SER A 137 1.47 13.38 -4.94
C SER A 137 -0.05 13.31 -5.06
N GLY A 138 -0.65 14.23 -5.82
CA GLY A 138 -2.10 14.19 -6.05
C GLY A 138 -2.55 12.88 -6.69
N ALA A 139 -1.86 12.40 -7.72
CA ALA A 139 -2.19 11.11 -8.32
C ALA A 139 -2.12 9.96 -7.29
N MET A 140 -1.17 9.99 -6.35
CA MET A 140 -1.10 9.02 -5.25
C MET A 140 -2.26 9.12 -4.26
N ASP A 141 -2.85 10.30 -4.06
CA ASP A 141 -4.06 10.45 -3.22
C ASP A 141 -5.26 9.64 -3.75
N ASN A 142 -5.23 9.22 -5.02
CA ASN A 142 -6.23 8.31 -5.60
C ASN A 142 -5.91 6.83 -5.35
N GLY A 143 -4.97 6.52 -4.45
CA GLY A 143 -4.53 5.16 -4.14
C GLY A 143 -3.52 4.57 -5.11
N LEU A 144 -2.96 5.37 -6.03
CA LEU A 144 -1.91 4.93 -6.92
C LEU A 144 -0.59 4.79 -6.16
N THR A 145 0.16 3.71 -6.42
CA THR A 145 1.57 3.61 -6.00
C THR A 145 2.41 4.71 -6.67
N LEU A 146 3.59 5.02 -6.13
CA LEU A 146 4.50 6.01 -6.74
C LEU A 146 4.76 5.72 -8.23
N THR A 147 5.01 4.45 -8.59
CA THR A 147 5.25 4.04 -9.97
C THR A 147 4.03 4.25 -10.85
N GLN A 148 2.83 3.90 -10.39
CA GLN A 148 1.58 4.13 -11.12
C GLN A 148 1.28 5.62 -11.26
N ALA A 149 1.47 6.41 -10.21
CA ALA A 149 1.27 7.85 -10.21
C ALA A 149 2.23 8.54 -11.20
N VAL A 150 3.51 8.16 -11.19
CA VAL A 150 4.50 8.66 -12.17
C VAL A 150 4.09 8.28 -13.58
N SER A 151 3.75 7.02 -13.84
CA SER A 151 3.30 6.57 -15.16
C SER A 151 2.03 7.28 -15.64
N GLN A 152 1.09 7.54 -14.72
CA GLN A 152 -0.14 8.26 -15.01
C GLN A 152 0.14 9.71 -15.38
N VAL A 153 0.94 10.42 -14.56
CA VAL A 153 1.31 11.82 -14.85
C VAL A 153 2.13 11.91 -16.14
N GLU A 154 3.04 10.96 -16.42
CA GLU A 154 3.77 10.90 -17.69
C GLU A 154 2.84 10.72 -18.90
N THR A 155 1.81 9.87 -18.76
CA THR A 155 0.80 9.64 -19.79
C THR A 155 0.03 10.93 -20.07
N GLU A 156 -0.36 11.63 -19.02
CA GLU A 156 -1.07 12.90 -19.13
C GLU A 156 -0.21 14.03 -19.70
N ILE A 157 1.06 14.13 -19.30
CA ILE A 157 2.03 15.09 -19.90
C ILE A 157 2.15 14.86 -21.41
N LYS A 158 2.26 13.60 -21.84
CA LYS A 158 2.30 13.24 -23.27
C LYS A 158 0.99 13.58 -23.97
N ARG A 159 -0.16 13.33 -23.33
CA ARG A 159 -1.49 13.67 -23.85
C ARG A 159 -1.70 15.17 -23.99
N ALA A 160 -1.07 15.97 -23.12
CA ALA A 160 -0.99 17.42 -23.20
C ALA A 160 -0.03 17.93 -24.30
N ASN A 161 0.58 17.03 -25.07
CA ASN A 161 1.57 17.33 -26.11
C ASN A 161 2.82 18.05 -25.57
N ILE A 162 3.20 17.77 -24.32
CA ILE A 162 4.42 18.25 -23.69
C ILE A 162 5.50 17.17 -23.87
N ALA A 163 6.64 17.57 -24.44
CA ALA A 163 7.76 16.65 -24.64
C ALA A 163 8.43 16.31 -23.30
N LEU A 164 8.75 15.03 -23.09
CA LEU A 164 9.48 14.54 -21.93
C LEU A 164 10.65 13.65 -22.39
N SER A 165 11.87 14.02 -21.99
CA SER A 165 13.07 13.24 -22.28
C SER A 165 13.39 12.31 -21.11
N GLY A 166 13.10 11.02 -21.24
CA GLY A 166 13.35 10.02 -20.19
C GLY A 166 12.25 9.97 -19.12
N SER A 167 12.58 9.42 -17.93
CA SER A 167 11.61 9.30 -16.83
C SER A 167 11.35 10.64 -16.15
N LEU A 168 10.11 10.90 -15.77
CA LEU A 168 9.67 12.11 -15.09
C LEU A 168 10.40 12.34 -13.77
N LEU A 169 10.63 11.29 -12.98
CA LEU A 169 11.34 11.41 -11.68
C LEU A 169 12.80 11.85 -11.83
N GLN A 170 13.42 11.60 -12.99
CA GLN A 170 14.79 12.04 -13.29
C GLN A 170 14.82 13.46 -13.87
N ASN A 171 13.68 13.97 -14.33
CA ASN A 171 13.57 15.20 -15.11
C ASN A 171 12.55 16.18 -14.51
N LEU A 172 12.39 16.18 -13.18
CA LEU A 172 11.40 16.99 -12.45
C LEU A 172 11.53 18.50 -12.67
N ASN A 173 12.70 18.97 -13.15
CA ASN A 173 13.02 20.38 -13.42
C ASN A 173 13.29 20.64 -14.91
N ALA A 174 12.85 19.75 -15.82
CA ALA A 174 13.04 19.93 -17.25
C ALA A 174 12.37 21.23 -17.74
N ASN A 175 13.04 21.96 -18.64
CA ASN A 175 12.56 23.25 -19.13
C ASN A 175 11.20 23.13 -19.84
N GLU A 176 10.97 22.00 -20.51
CA GLU A 176 9.73 21.63 -21.20
C GLU A 176 8.54 21.57 -20.23
N LEU A 177 8.79 21.30 -18.94
CA LEU A 177 7.77 21.21 -17.90
C LEU A 177 7.48 22.56 -17.21
N SER A 178 8.26 23.60 -17.47
CA SER A 178 8.20 24.87 -16.73
C SER A 178 6.83 25.56 -16.75
N VAL A 179 6.12 25.52 -17.89
CA VAL A 179 4.76 26.08 -18.00
C VAL A 179 3.77 25.28 -17.16
N LEU A 180 3.83 23.96 -17.25
CA LEU A 180 2.97 23.06 -16.47
C LEU A 180 3.22 23.23 -14.97
N GLU A 181 4.48 23.22 -14.56
CA GLU A 181 4.91 23.42 -13.16
C GLU A 181 4.32 24.73 -12.61
N ALA A 182 4.53 25.85 -13.32
CA ALA A 182 4.03 27.15 -12.89
C ALA A 182 2.50 27.22 -12.83
N ASN A 183 1.80 26.53 -13.73
CA ASN A 183 0.34 26.48 -13.72
C ASN A 183 -0.20 25.61 -12.58
N VAL A 184 0.45 24.51 -12.22
CA VAL A 184 0.08 23.68 -11.06
C VAL A 184 0.30 24.44 -9.75
N VAL A 185 1.35 25.25 -9.66
CA VAL A 185 1.57 26.13 -8.50
C VAL A 185 0.39 27.09 -8.31
N LYS A 186 -0.08 27.72 -9.39
CA LYS A 186 -1.27 28.59 -9.36
C LYS A 186 -2.53 27.79 -9.04
N LEU A 187 -2.68 26.59 -9.59
CA LEU A 187 -3.82 25.70 -9.30
C LEU A 187 -3.89 25.38 -7.81
N SER A 188 -2.77 24.99 -7.19
CA SER A 188 -2.72 24.70 -5.76
C SER A 188 -3.12 25.90 -4.90
N GLN A 189 -2.64 27.09 -5.28
CA GLN A 189 -3.02 28.34 -4.62
C GLN A 189 -4.53 28.62 -4.75
N ALA A 190 -5.09 28.45 -5.96
CA ALA A 190 -6.49 28.73 -6.26
C ALA A 190 -7.46 27.68 -5.70
N ALA A 191 -7.02 26.44 -5.46
CA ALA A 191 -7.85 25.37 -4.91
C ALA A 191 -8.30 25.66 -3.47
N GLY A 192 -7.43 26.31 -2.68
CA GLY A 192 -7.65 26.58 -1.26
C GLY A 192 -7.78 25.33 -0.40
N ASP A 193 -7.79 25.52 0.92
CA ASP A 193 -7.66 24.40 1.86
C ASP A 193 -8.77 23.35 1.77
N LYS A 194 -9.99 23.75 1.41
CA LYS A 194 -11.14 22.84 1.39
C LYS A 194 -11.10 21.87 0.21
N ASN A 195 -10.58 22.32 -0.93
CA ASN A 195 -10.63 21.54 -2.17
C ASN A 195 -9.25 21.08 -2.63
N ARG A 196 -8.16 21.45 -1.94
CA ARG A 196 -6.79 21.20 -2.40
C ARG A 196 -6.54 19.73 -2.71
N SER A 197 -6.83 18.84 -1.76
CA SER A 197 -6.64 17.39 -1.96
C SER A 197 -7.42 16.90 -3.17
N SER A 198 -8.73 17.17 -3.28
CA SER A 198 -9.53 16.70 -4.42
C SER A 198 -9.09 17.30 -5.75
N VAL A 199 -8.72 18.58 -5.80
CA VAL A 199 -8.25 19.26 -7.01
C VAL A 199 -6.90 18.72 -7.48
N LEU A 200 -5.94 18.57 -6.58
CA LEU A 200 -4.61 18.04 -6.92
C LEU A 200 -4.69 16.55 -7.29
N ALA A 201 -5.50 15.79 -6.57
CA ALA A 201 -5.79 14.40 -6.88
C ALA A 201 -6.36 14.25 -8.29
N SER A 202 -7.32 15.09 -8.62
CA SER A 202 -7.94 15.12 -9.95
C SER A 202 -6.98 15.55 -11.04
N ALA A 203 -6.19 16.61 -10.78
CA ALA A 203 -5.25 17.14 -11.76
C ALA A 203 -4.16 16.12 -12.10
N GLY A 204 -3.66 15.35 -11.12
CA GLY A 204 -2.69 14.29 -11.38
C GLY A 204 -3.18 13.21 -12.34
N LEU A 205 -4.51 12.99 -12.40
CA LEU A 205 -5.12 11.98 -13.27
C LEU A 205 -5.55 12.50 -14.64
N SER A 206 -5.87 13.79 -14.78
CA SER A 206 -6.50 14.33 -16.00
C SER A 206 -6.00 15.71 -16.45
N LEU A 207 -4.79 16.15 -16.05
CA LEU A 207 -4.29 17.50 -16.37
C LEU A 207 -4.42 17.86 -17.86
N ALA A 208 -4.30 16.90 -18.79
CA ALA A 208 -4.35 17.19 -20.21
C ALA A 208 -5.74 17.61 -20.72
N ASP A 209 -6.80 17.38 -19.94
CA ASP A 209 -8.15 17.89 -20.23
C ASP A 209 -8.30 19.38 -19.93
N TYR A 210 -7.36 19.97 -19.18
CA TYR A 210 -7.47 21.33 -18.68
C TYR A 210 -6.40 22.23 -19.31
N LYS A 211 -6.80 23.00 -20.33
CA LYS A 211 -5.95 24.02 -20.98
C LYS A 211 -5.30 24.99 -19.98
N ALA A 212 -5.99 25.30 -18.89
CA ALA A 212 -5.47 26.15 -17.82
C ALA A 212 -4.18 25.60 -17.18
N LEU A 213 -3.92 24.29 -17.29
CA LEU A 213 -2.72 23.63 -16.78
C LEU A 213 -1.65 23.48 -17.86
N THR A 214 -2.03 23.32 -19.13
CA THR A 214 -1.12 22.93 -20.21
C THR A 214 -0.66 24.11 -21.08
N GLU A 215 -1.42 25.19 -21.16
CA GLU A 215 -1.11 26.35 -22.01
C GLU A 215 -0.46 27.50 -21.22
N ALA A 216 0.41 28.25 -21.90
CA ALA A 216 0.99 29.47 -21.34
C ALA A 216 -0.07 30.58 -21.24
N ASN A 217 0.02 31.42 -20.20
CA ASN A 217 -0.86 32.56 -19.96
C ASN A 217 -2.35 32.22 -19.76
N ALA A 218 -2.65 31.07 -19.15
CA ALA A 218 -4.01 30.77 -18.67
C ALA A 218 -4.57 31.95 -17.86
N SER A 219 -5.77 32.39 -18.22
CA SER A 219 -6.42 33.49 -17.50
C SER A 219 -6.79 33.05 -16.09
N ALA A 220 -6.98 34.01 -15.18
CA ALA A 220 -7.51 33.71 -13.86
C ALA A 220 -8.86 32.98 -13.97
N GLU A 221 -9.73 33.40 -14.90
CA GLU A 221 -11.03 32.77 -15.12
C GLU A 221 -10.92 31.29 -15.51
N ASP A 222 -10.01 30.95 -16.43
CA ASP A 222 -9.77 29.57 -16.85
C ASP A 222 -9.29 28.70 -15.68
N LEU A 223 -8.43 29.25 -14.84
CA LEU A 223 -7.93 28.55 -13.65
C LEU A 223 -9.03 28.31 -12.63
N THR A 224 -9.89 29.30 -12.36
CA THR A 224 -11.07 29.13 -11.49
C THR A 224 -12.02 28.06 -12.03
N LYS A 225 -12.24 28.06 -13.34
CA LYS A 225 -13.07 27.04 -13.98
C LYS A 225 -12.47 25.65 -13.80
N ALA A 226 -11.16 25.49 -14.03
CA ALA A 226 -10.45 24.24 -13.82
C ALA A 226 -10.56 23.76 -12.36
N VAL A 227 -10.33 24.63 -11.37
CA VAL A 227 -10.52 24.30 -9.94
C VAL A 227 -11.94 23.80 -9.65
N THR A 228 -12.94 24.46 -10.22
CA THR A 228 -14.36 24.10 -10.01
C THR A 228 -14.70 22.74 -10.60
N GLU A 229 -14.19 22.44 -11.79
CA GLU A 229 -14.42 21.17 -12.47
C GLU A 229 -13.64 20.04 -11.79
N LEU A 230 -12.35 20.25 -11.48
CA LEU A 230 -11.50 19.29 -10.78
C LEU A 230 -12.00 18.97 -9.38
N SER A 231 -12.46 19.96 -8.60
CA SER A 231 -13.03 19.71 -7.26
C SER A 231 -14.31 18.86 -7.25
N LYS A 232 -14.98 18.75 -8.42
CA LYS A 232 -16.18 17.93 -8.62
C LYS A 232 -15.90 16.68 -9.43
N ALA A 233 -14.67 16.51 -9.94
CA ALA A 233 -14.32 15.39 -10.77
C ALA A 233 -14.42 14.11 -9.93
N LYS A 234 -15.26 13.19 -10.40
CA LYS A 234 -15.40 11.87 -9.80
C LYS A 234 -14.43 10.95 -10.51
N PHE A 235 -13.29 10.69 -9.90
CA PHE A 235 -12.45 9.58 -10.32
C PHE A 235 -12.97 8.30 -9.70
N THR A 236 -12.92 7.22 -10.47
CA THR A 236 -13.09 5.88 -9.93
C THR A 236 -11.83 5.62 -9.11
N LEU A 237 -11.87 5.84 -7.79
CA LEU A 237 -10.96 5.20 -6.84
C LEU A 237 -10.83 3.73 -7.27
N GLN A 238 -9.64 3.13 -7.26
CA GLN A 238 -9.53 1.69 -7.49
C GLN A 238 -10.52 1.00 -6.55
N PRO A 239 -11.60 0.38 -7.06
CA PRO A 239 -12.64 -0.12 -6.19
C PRO A 239 -12.05 -1.24 -5.36
N LEU A 240 -12.08 -1.08 -4.03
CA LEU A 240 -11.69 -2.14 -3.11
C LEU A 240 -12.82 -3.17 -3.04
N ASN A 241 -12.45 -4.42 -2.78
CA ASN A 241 -13.44 -5.38 -2.32
C ASN A 241 -13.96 -4.99 -0.93
N ASP A 242 -15.10 -5.57 -0.59
CA ASP A 242 -15.62 -5.56 0.76
C ASP A 242 -14.89 -6.58 1.66
N THR A 243 -15.21 -6.61 2.95
CA THR A 243 -14.54 -7.50 3.92
C THR A 243 -15.00 -8.97 3.82
N GLY A 244 -16.15 -9.22 3.21
CA GLY A 244 -16.78 -10.55 3.19
C GLY A 244 -17.71 -10.86 4.37
N LEU A 245 -17.74 -10.02 5.41
CA LEU A 245 -18.63 -10.21 6.55
C LEU A 245 -20.08 -9.86 6.19
N THR A 246 -20.97 -10.85 6.24
CA THR A 246 -22.41 -10.66 5.94
C THR A 246 -23.30 -10.92 7.16
N LYS A 247 -22.71 -11.14 8.34
CA LYS A 247 -23.40 -11.48 9.58
C LYS A 247 -23.01 -10.50 10.67
N PHE A 248 -23.90 -10.39 11.66
CA PHE A 248 -23.77 -9.49 12.80
C PHE A 248 -23.37 -10.25 14.06
N PHE A 249 -22.63 -9.55 14.91
CA PHE A 249 -22.44 -9.87 16.31
C PHE A 249 -23.56 -9.29 17.17
N SER A 250 -24.03 -10.05 18.16
CA SER A 250 -24.94 -9.56 19.21
C SER A 250 -24.59 -10.17 20.57
N ASP A 251 -24.61 -9.33 21.61
CA ASP A 251 -24.41 -9.75 23.00
C ASP A 251 -25.60 -10.54 23.53
N ALA A 252 -26.82 -10.25 23.05
CA ALA A 252 -28.03 -10.93 23.51
C ALA A 252 -27.98 -12.44 23.22
N SER A 253 -27.36 -12.82 22.10
CA SER A 253 -27.12 -14.22 21.74
C SER A 253 -25.69 -14.68 22.07
N ASN A 254 -24.76 -13.75 22.28
CA ASN A 254 -23.32 -13.98 22.36
C ASN A 254 -22.83 -14.81 21.15
N THR A 255 -23.28 -14.44 19.94
CA THR A 255 -22.89 -15.09 18.69
C THR A 255 -22.59 -14.06 17.59
N GLU A 256 -21.65 -14.43 16.72
CA GLU A 256 -21.18 -13.66 15.54
C GLU A 256 -21.91 -14.09 14.25
N ASN A 257 -23.11 -14.69 14.38
CA ASN A 257 -23.81 -15.35 13.27
C ASN A 257 -25.22 -14.81 13.04
N GLN A 258 -25.55 -13.63 13.58
CA GLN A 258 -26.87 -13.06 13.40
C GLN A 258 -27.06 -12.59 11.96
N THR A 259 -28.24 -12.83 11.38
CA THR A 259 -28.57 -12.42 10.01
C THR A 259 -29.37 -11.13 9.95
N GLU A 260 -29.90 -10.68 11.09
CA GLU A 260 -30.63 -9.43 11.24
C GLU A 260 -29.79 -8.43 12.04
N ASN A 261 -29.89 -7.15 11.67
CA ASN A 261 -29.17 -6.06 12.33
C ASN A 261 -29.64 -5.93 13.79
N PRO A 262 -28.76 -6.18 14.78
CA PRO A 262 -29.15 -6.13 16.18
C PRO A 262 -29.05 -4.69 16.72
N SER A 263 -29.88 -4.38 17.72
CA SER A 263 -29.94 -3.02 18.30
C SER A 263 -28.83 -2.71 19.32
N ASP A 264 -28.12 -3.73 19.80
CA ASP A 264 -27.05 -3.61 20.79
C ASP A 264 -25.75 -3.08 20.20
N TYR A 265 -25.48 -3.38 18.92
CA TYR A 265 -24.30 -2.95 18.18
C TYR A 265 -24.68 -2.43 16.78
N PRO A 266 -25.18 -1.19 16.68
CA PRO A 266 -25.39 -0.55 15.38
C PRO A 266 -24.05 -0.20 14.73
N GLY A 267 -24.00 -0.14 13.41
CA GLY A 267 -22.80 0.30 12.70
C GLY A 267 -21.86 -0.83 12.24
N GLN A 268 -22.29 -2.10 12.31
CA GLN A 268 -21.45 -3.24 11.94
C GLN A 268 -21.26 -3.35 10.42
N ASP A 269 -20.17 -4.01 10.03
CA ASP A 269 -19.74 -4.17 8.63
C ASP A 269 -20.89 -4.66 7.73
N ALA A 270 -21.57 -5.74 8.15
CA ALA A 270 -22.70 -6.35 7.43
C ALA A 270 -23.93 -5.42 7.21
N MET A 271 -23.91 -4.17 7.70
CA MET A 271 -24.96 -3.17 7.47
C MET A 271 -24.68 -2.26 6.26
N TYR A 272 -23.43 -2.18 5.78
CA TYR A 272 -23.02 -1.18 4.79
C TYR A 272 -21.96 -1.74 3.86
N GLY A 273 -22.00 -1.27 2.61
CA GLY A 273 -20.97 -1.59 1.64
C GLY A 273 -21.53 -2.34 0.45
N LEU A 274 -20.65 -3.08 -0.21
CA LEU A 274 -20.96 -3.91 -1.37
C LEU A 274 -21.67 -5.19 -0.96
N ASP A 275 -21.43 -5.64 0.28
CA ASP A 275 -22.24 -6.65 0.95
C ASP A 275 -23.74 -6.26 1.02
N VAL A 276 -24.14 -5.00 0.90
CA VAL A 276 -25.57 -4.60 0.83
C VAL A 276 -25.97 -4.17 -0.58
N THR A 277 -25.10 -3.44 -1.26
CA THR A 277 -25.46 -2.73 -2.50
C THR A 277 -25.20 -3.52 -3.78
N ASP A 278 -24.29 -4.50 -3.75
CA ASP A 278 -23.92 -5.26 -4.95
C ASP A 278 -23.26 -6.61 -4.60
N LYS A 279 -24.03 -7.51 -3.98
CA LYS A 279 -23.56 -8.85 -3.62
C LYS A 279 -23.21 -9.68 -4.85
N GLN A 280 -22.22 -10.55 -4.73
CA GLN A 280 -22.10 -11.68 -5.63
C GLN A 280 -23.07 -12.80 -5.23
N ALA A 281 -23.77 -13.36 -6.22
CA ALA A 281 -24.91 -14.23 -5.98
C ALA A 281 -24.52 -15.57 -5.31
N ASN A 282 -23.37 -16.13 -5.65
CA ASN A 282 -22.95 -17.45 -5.17
C ASN A 282 -22.27 -17.42 -3.78
N THR A 283 -21.56 -16.34 -3.45
CA THR A 283 -20.88 -16.17 -2.15
C THR A 283 -21.73 -15.36 -1.17
N GLY A 284 -22.66 -14.54 -1.66
CA GLY A 284 -23.57 -13.75 -0.84
C GLY A 284 -22.94 -12.51 -0.19
N ASN A 285 -21.69 -12.19 -0.53
CA ASN A 285 -20.90 -11.08 0.02
C ASN A 285 -20.48 -10.07 -1.05
N GLY A 286 -19.71 -9.04 -0.66
CA GLY A 286 -19.40 -7.87 -1.51
C GLY A 286 -18.30 -8.05 -2.57
N PHE A 287 -17.61 -9.19 -2.59
CA PHE A 287 -16.63 -9.55 -3.63
C PHE A 287 -17.28 -9.65 -5.02
N LYS A 288 -16.50 -9.50 -6.10
CA LYS A 288 -16.92 -9.80 -7.47
C LYS A 288 -15.80 -10.51 -8.23
N PHE A 289 -15.82 -11.83 -8.18
CA PHE A 289 -14.85 -12.70 -8.81
C PHE A 289 -15.44 -13.43 -10.02
N LYS A 290 -14.61 -13.63 -11.04
CA LYS A 290 -14.89 -14.49 -12.18
C LYS A 290 -13.76 -15.47 -12.41
N LYS A 291 -14.11 -16.71 -12.71
CA LYS A 291 -13.15 -17.75 -13.13
C LYS A 291 -12.71 -17.48 -14.57
N LEU A 292 -11.41 -17.63 -14.83
CA LEU A 292 -10.82 -17.49 -16.16
C LEU A 292 -10.13 -18.78 -16.59
N ASP A 293 -10.23 -19.13 -17.86
CA ASP A 293 -9.46 -20.23 -18.46
C ASP A 293 -7.98 -19.86 -18.67
N ALA A 294 -7.20 -20.80 -19.19
CA ALA A 294 -5.77 -20.62 -19.45
C ALA A 294 -5.45 -19.53 -20.49
N GLN A 295 -6.43 -19.08 -21.28
CA GLN A 295 -6.32 -18.00 -22.26
C GLN A 295 -6.89 -16.67 -21.74
N GLY A 296 -7.41 -16.64 -20.51
CA GLY A 296 -7.99 -15.45 -19.90
C GLY A 296 -9.45 -15.20 -20.28
N ASN A 297 -10.14 -16.16 -20.89
CA ASN A 297 -11.56 -16.04 -21.18
C ASN A 297 -12.39 -16.34 -19.94
N GLU A 298 -13.50 -15.62 -19.78
CA GLU A 298 -14.44 -15.83 -18.67
C GLU A 298 -15.11 -17.21 -18.77
N LEU A 299 -15.18 -17.88 -17.62
CA LEU A 299 -15.85 -19.16 -17.45
C LEU A 299 -17.17 -18.99 -16.68
N ALA A 300 -18.02 -20.00 -16.79
CA ALA A 300 -19.19 -20.11 -15.93
C ALA A 300 -18.78 -20.21 -14.46
N ASP A 301 -19.61 -19.69 -13.58
CA ASP A 301 -19.33 -19.65 -12.14
C ASP A 301 -19.19 -21.05 -11.52
N ASP A 302 -19.94 -22.01 -12.05
CA ASP A 302 -19.93 -23.43 -11.67
C ASP A 302 -18.85 -24.25 -12.37
N ALA A 303 -17.95 -23.61 -13.14
CA ALA A 303 -16.81 -24.30 -13.75
C ALA A 303 -15.97 -25.01 -12.68
N THR A 304 -15.63 -26.27 -12.94
CA THR A 304 -14.89 -27.13 -12.01
C THR A 304 -13.37 -26.94 -12.11
N GLU A 305 -12.90 -26.33 -13.19
CA GLU A 305 -11.48 -26.04 -13.44
C GLU A 305 -11.33 -24.64 -14.04
N TRP A 306 -10.30 -23.91 -13.58
CA TRP A 306 -9.96 -22.56 -14.05
C TRP A 306 -8.48 -22.28 -13.71
N SER A 307 -7.87 -21.34 -14.43
CA SER A 307 -6.46 -21.01 -14.30
C SER A 307 -6.22 -19.71 -13.52
N CYS A 308 -7.15 -18.76 -13.60
CA CYS A 308 -7.05 -17.48 -12.88
C CYS A 308 -8.41 -17.01 -12.36
N VAL A 309 -8.38 -16.03 -11.48
CA VAL A 309 -9.57 -15.33 -10.98
C VAL A 309 -9.47 -13.85 -11.35
N SER A 310 -10.43 -13.35 -12.11
CA SER A 310 -10.60 -11.91 -12.31
C SER A 310 -11.35 -11.34 -11.12
N ASP A 311 -10.84 -10.25 -10.55
CA ASP A 311 -11.53 -9.39 -9.60
C ASP A 311 -12.12 -8.19 -10.35
N GLU A 312 -13.44 -8.17 -10.51
CA GLU A 312 -14.14 -7.11 -11.24
C GLU A 312 -14.26 -5.81 -10.44
N ARG A 313 -13.98 -5.82 -9.12
CA ARG A 313 -13.89 -4.59 -8.33
C ARG A 313 -12.59 -3.88 -8.64
N THR A 314 -11.47 -4.56 -8.41
CA THR A 314 -10.15 -3.95 -8.48
C THR A 314 -9.59 -3.91 -9.92
N GLY A 315 -10.11 -4.76 -10.81
CA GLY A 315 -9.57 -4.97 -12.15
C GLY A 315 -8.33 -5.87 -12.18
N LEU A 316 -7.95 -6.44 -11.03
CA LEU A 316 -6.82 -7.34 -10.89
C LEU A 316 -7.18 -8.75 -11.36
N ILE A 317 -6.18 -9.49 -11.82
CA ILE A 317 -6.29 -10.91 -12.14
C ILE A 317 -5.31 -11.67 -11.25
N TRP A 318 -5.82 -12.69 -10.57
CA TRP A 318 -5.10 -13.45 -9.56
C TRP A 318 -4.76 -14.85 -10.06
N GLU A 319 -3.54 -15.27 -9.76
CA GLU A 319 -3.07 -16.63 -10.02
C GLU A 319 -3.88 -17.64 -9.17
N VAL A 320 -4.27 -18.78 -9.75
CA VAL A 320 -4.78 -19.94 -9.00
C VAL A 320 -3.65 -20.95 -8.79
N LYS A 321 -3.37 -21.29 -7.53
CA LYS A 321 -2.32 -22.25 -7.17
C LYS A 321 -2.72 -23.69 -7.53
N SER A 322 -1.73 -24.56 -7.65
CA SER A 322 -1.89 -26.00 -7.89
C SER A 322 -1.62 -26.84 -6.64
N THR A 323 -2.25 -28.00 -6.53
CA THR A 323 -1.92 -29.05 -5.54
C THR A 323 -0.89 -30.06 -6.06
N ASP A 324 -0.59 -30.06 -7.36
CA ASP A 324 0.45 -30.89 -7.97
C ASP A 324 1.83 -30.46 -7.45
N THR A 325 2.52 -31.36 -6.74
CA THR A 325 3.82 -31.09 -6.12
C THR A 325 4.95 -30.91 -7.14
N SER A 326 4.74 -31.30 -8.40
CA SER A 326 5.68 -31.07 -9.50
C SER A 326 5.49 -29.73 -10.20
N SER A 327 4.38 -29.04 -9.95
CA SER A 327 4.07 -27.76 -10.58
C SER A 327 4.88 -26.62 -9.97
N ILE A 328 5.38 -25.70 -10.80
CA ILE A 328 5.93 -24.43 -10.31
C ILE A 328 4.87 -23.59 -9.58
N GLN A 329 3.59 -23.79 -9.89
CA GLN A 329 2.46 -23.15 -9.21
C GLN A 329 2.00 -23.92 -7.97
N HIS A 330 2.77 -24.91 -7.49
CA HIS A 330 2.42 -25.64 -6.29
C HIS A 330 2.23 -24.68 -5.11
N LEU A 331 1.12 -24.85 -4.38
CA LEU A 331 0.67 -23.90 -3.37
C LEU A 331 1.66 -23.74 -2.20
N ASP A 332 2.45 -24.78 -1.89
CA ASP A 332 3.47 -24.76 -0.82
C ASP A 332 4.90 -24.62 -1.37
N ARG A 333 5.06 -24.26 -2.65
CA ARG A 333 6.38 -24.05 -3.22
C ARG A 333 7.02 -22.80 -2.60
N LEU A 334 8.19 -22.97 -1.99
CA LEU A 334 8.92 -21.93 -1.28
C LEU A 334 9.91 -21.22 -2.21
N PHE A 335 9.90 -19.89 -2.14
CA PHE A 335 10.80 -19.03 -2.90
C PHE A 335 11.57 -18.10 -1.95
N ALA A 336 12.85 -17.88 -2.26
CA ALA A 336 13.63 -16.79 -1.68
C ALA A 336 13.14 -15.44 -2.24
N LEU A 337 13.29 -14.39 -1.44
CA LEU A 337 12.88 -13.06 -1.86
C LEU A 337 13.85 -12.51 -2.92
N GLU A 338 13.32 -12.12 -4.07
CA GLU A 338 14.01 -11.28 -5.04
C GLU A 338 12.98 -10.37 -5.70
N ILE A 339 13.28 -9.08 -5.79
CA ILE A 339 12.46 -8.14 -6.53
C ILE A 339 13.37 -7.30 -7.40
N LYS A 340 13.18 -7.43 -8.71
CA LYS A 340 14.02 -6.78 -9.71
C LYS A 340 14.22 -5.29 -9.43
N ASP A 341 15.47 -4.86 -9.55
CA ASP A 341 15.93 -3.48 -9.35
C ASP A 341 15.71 -2.92 -7.93
N ARG A 342 15.33 -3.75 -6.94
CA ARG A 342 15.06 -3.29 -5.58
C ARG A 342 15.59 -4.19 -4.45
N ILE A 343 15.42 -5.50 -4.53
CA ILE A 343 15.85 -6.46 -3.50
C ILE A 343 16.55 -7.63 -4.18
N SER A 344 17.85 -7.79 -3.92
CA SER A 344 18.61 -8.97 -4.33
C SER A 344 18.38 -10.13 -3.35
N SER A 345 18.38 -11.36 -3.88
CA SER A 345 18.23 -12.56 -3.07
C SER A 345 19.41 -12.80 -2.15
N TYR A 346 19.13 -13.20 -0.92
CA TYR A 346 20.13 -13.69 0.02
C TYR A 346 20.45 -15.16 -0.24
N GLU A 347 21.73 -15.52 -0.27
CA GLU A 347 22.20 -16.86 -0.66
C GLU A 347 21.70 -17.95 0.28
N GLY A 348 21.65 -17.67 1.59
CA GLY A 348 21.14 -18.62 2.59
C GLY A 348 19.70 -19.07 2.30
N ASP A 349 18.83 -18.14 1.93
CA ASP A 349 17.42 -18.44 1.59
C ASP A 349 17.30 -19.16 0.25
N VAL A 350 18.16 -18.84 -0.72
CA VAL A 350 18.17 -19.53 -2.04
C VAL A 350 18.53 -21.01 -1.88
N LEU A 351 19.38 -21.35 -0.90
CA LEU A 351 19.76 -22.72 -0.60
C LEU A 351 18.66 -23.54 0.09
N THR A 352 17.60 -22.90 0.61
CA THR A 352 16.46 -23.58 1.24
C THR A 352 15.17 -23.48 0.42
N ALA A 353 15.17 -22.71 -0.67
CA ALA A 353 14.06 -22.66 -1.63
C ALA A 353 13.78 -24.02 -2.29
N THR A 354 12.52 -24.28 -2.63
CA THR A 354 12.06 -25.57 -3.20
C THR A 354 12.75 -25.93 -4.53
N CYS A 355 13.31 -24.96 -5.25
CA CYS A 355 14.06 -25.23 -6.47
C CYS A 355 15.22 -26.22 -6.28
N GLN A 356 15.81 -26.30 -5.08
CA GLN A 356 16.94 -27.18 -4.79
C GLN A 356 16.53 -28.65 -4.86
N THR A 357 15.33 -28.97 -4.39
CA THR A 357 14.77 -30.32 -4.46
C THR A 357 14.08 -30.59 -5.79
N ALA A 358 13.44 -29.58 -6.39
CA ALA A 358 12.77 -29.68 -7.69
C ALA A 358 13.74 -29.77 -8.88
N GLY A 359 14.92 -29.14 -8.80
CA GLY A 359 15.95 -29.15 -9.83
C GLY A 359 15.66 -28.27 -11.06
N ASP A 360 14.73 -27.31 -10.95
CA ASP A 360 14.31 -26.43 -12.06
C ASP A 360 15.03 -25.06 -12.09
N GLY A 361 15.78 -24.71 -11.05
CA GLY A 361 16.53 -23.45 -10.95
C GLY A 361 15.65 -22.20 -10.73
N ILE A 362 14.36 -22.36 -10.44
CA ILE A 362 13.42 -21.25 -10.17
C ILE A 362 13.28 -21.08 -8.65
N CYS A 363 14.25 -20.39 -8.07
CA CYS A 363 14.45 -20.28 -6.62
C CYS A 363 13.86 -19.01 -6.01
N THR A 364 13.69 -17.94 -6.79
CA THR A 364 13.31 -16.62 -6.26
C THR A 364 11.93 -16.17 -6.72
N THR A 365 11.32 -15.23 -5.99
CA THR A 365 10.04 -14.61 -6.37
C THR A 365 10.10 -13.92 -7.74
N GLN A 366 11.23 -13.31 -8.08
CA GLN A 366 11.41 -12.68 -9.40
C GLN A 366 11.49 -13.72 -10.52
N GLN A 367 12.28 -14.79 -10.34
CA GLN A 367 12.38 -15.88 -11.31
C GLN A 367 11.03 -16.56 -11.54
N TYR A 368 10.24 -16.72 -10.47
CA TYR A 368 8.89 -17.26 -10.57
C TYR A 368 7.95 -16.38 -11.39
N ALA A 369 7.95 -15.07 -11.12
CA ALA A 369 7.17 -14.12 -11.91
C ALA A 369 7.60 -14.11 -13.38
N ASP A 370 8.90 -14.13 -13.65
CA ASP A 370 9.44 -14.17 -15.01
C ASP A 370 9.01 -15.43 -15.78
N GLU A 371 9.01 -16.60 -15.12
CA GLU A 371 8.55 -17.84 -15.75
C GLU A 371 7.03 -17.83 -16.01
N LEU A 372 6.20 -17.34 -15.08
CA LEU A 372 4.75 -17.18 -15.32
C LEU A 372 4.46 -16.19 -16.46
N ASN A 373 5.22 -15.09 -16.52
CA ASN A 373 5.13 -14.11 -17.61
C ASN A 373 5.50 -14.70 -18.97
N LYS A 374 6.52 -15.56 -18.99
CA LYS A 374 6.94 -16.28 -20.19
C LYS A 374 5.94 -17.34 -20.63
N GLN A 375 5.31 -18.03 -19.67
CA GLN A 375 4.24 -19.01 -19.95
C GLN A 375 2.93 -18.35 -20.38
N GLN A 376 2.78 -17.05 -20.12
CA GLN A 376 1.58 -16.27 -20.41
C GLN A 376 0.32 -16.91 -19.83
N ILE A 377 0.37 -17.37 -18.58
CA ILE A 377 -0.81 -17.98 -17.95
C ILE A 377 -1.97 -16.98 -17.96
N CYS A 378 -3.16 -17.48 -18.34
CA CYS A 378 -4.37 -16.66 -18.54
C CYS A 378 -4.21 -15.56 -19.61
N GLY A 379 -3.28 -15.75 -20.55
CA GLY A 379 -2.99 -14.80 -21.63
C GLY A 379 -2.25 -13.54 -21.18
N LEU A 380 -1.66 -13.51 -19.98
CA LEU A 380 -1.05 -12.34 -19.37
C LEU A 380 0.46 -12.50 -19.19
N SER A 381 1.23 -11.43 -19.42
CA SER A 381 2.70 -11.40 -19.28
C SER A 381 3.20 -10.30 -18.34
N ASN A 382 2.35 -9.84 -17.43
CA ASN A 382 2.61 -8.76 -16.47
C ASN A 382 2.35 -9.18 -15.00
N TRP A 383 2.50 -10.47 -14.69
CA TRP A 383 2.49 -11.03 -13.35
C TRP A 383 3.59 -10.44 -12.49
N ARG A 384 3.22 -10.09 -11.27
CA ARG A 384 4.11 -9.55 -10.23
C ARG A 384 3.67 -10.02 -8.85
N LEU A 385 4.53 -9.81 -7.86
CA LEU A 385 4.10 -9.88 -6.47
C LEU A 385 2.96 -8.88 -6.23
N PRO A 386 1.94 -9.28 -5.47
CA PRO A 386 0.88 -8.38 -5.06
C PRO A 386 1.39 -7.42 -3.98
N ALA A 387 0.85 -6.21 -3.94
CA ALA A 387 1.07 -5.30 -2.82
C ALA A 387 0.33 -5.84 -1.57
N GLY A 388 0.76 -5.40 -0.38
CA GLY A 388 0.16 -5.85 0.88
C GLY A 388 -1.35 -5.61 0.97
N ASN A 389 -1.82 -4.45 0.50
CA ASN A 389 -3.24 -4.10 0.45
C ASN A 389 -4.02 -4.91 -0.61
N GLU A 390 -3.38 -5.33 -1.71
CA GLU A 390 -4.02 -6.17 -2.73
C GLU A 390 -4.29 -7.57 -2.15
N ILE A 391 -3.30 -8.15 -1.44
CA ILE A 391 -3.49 -9.42 -0.73
C ILE A 391 -4.54 -9.29 0.37
N PHE A 392 -4.47 -8.23 1.17
CA PHE A 392 -5.44 -7.99 2.24
C PHE A 392 -6.85 -7.84 1.68
N GLY A 393 -6.99 -7.18 0.52
CA GLY A 393 -8.26 -6.92 -0.15
C GLY A 393 -8.91 -8.14 -0.78
N ILE A 394 -8.31 -9.34 -0.75
CA ILE A 394 -8.97 -10.58 -1.18
C ILE A 394 -9.26 -11.55 -0.02
N ILE A 395 -8.98 -11.13 1.22
CA ILE A 395 -9.32 -11.89 2.42
C ILE A 395 -10.82 -11.79 2.66
N ASP A 396 -11.49 -12.93 2.62
CA ASP A 396 -12.90 -13.09 2.98
C ASP A 396 -13.00 -13.40 4.48
N PHE A 397 -13.19 -12.36 5.29
CA PHE A 397 -13.34 -12.51 6.75
C PHE A 397 -14.62 -13.27 7.15
N GLY A 398 -15.55 -13.48 6.21
CA GLY A 398 -16.74 -14.31 6.37
C GLY A 398 -16.54 -15.77 5.99
N GLU A 399 -15.36 -16.18 5.50
CA GLU A 399 -15.09 -17.55 5.09
C GLU A 399 -15.10 -18.52 6.29
N THR A 400 -15.68 -19.69 6.07
CA THR A 400 -15.83 -20.76 7.08
C THR A 400 -15.41 -22.13 6.56
N SER A 401 -15.01 -22.20 5.29
CA SER A 401 -14.55 -23.41 4.64
C SER A 401 -13.24 -23.89 5.23
N GLN A 402 -13.16 -25.19 5.48
CA GLN A 402 -11.97 -25.82 6.03
C GLN A 402 -11.01 -26.20 4.90
N LEU A 403 -9.74 -25.89 5.11
CA LEU A 403 -8.64 -26.45 4.32
C LEU A 403 -8.25 -27.81 4.90
N GLN A 404 -7.89 -28.76 4.04
CA GLN A 404 -7.39 -30.05 4.50
C GLN A 404 -6.08 -29.83 5.26
N ASN A 405 -6.06 -30.19 6.55
CA ASN A 405 -4.88 -30.12 7.38
C ASN A 405 -3.83 -31.11 6.85
N LYS A 406 -2.65 -30.60 6.47
CA LYS A 406 -1.54 -31.38 5.92
C LYS A 406 -0.61 -31.93 7.01
N ALA A 407 -0.84 -31.58 8.28
CA ALA A 407 -0.07 -32.01 9.44
C ALA A 407 -0.75 -33.20 10.13
N PRO A 408 -0.26 -34.45 9.98
CA PRO A 408 -0.90 -35.62 10.57
C PRO A 408 -0.90 -35.61 12.11
N ASN A 409 0.02 -34.83 12.70
CA ASN A 409 0.33 -34.85 14.14
C ASN A 409 -0.28 -33.67 14.93
N GLU A 410 -0.93 -32.71 14.27
CA GLU A 410 -1.62 -31.59 14.93
C GLU A 410 -3.13 -31.65 14.64
N PRO A 411 -3.95 -32.20 15.56
CA PRO A 411 -5.39 -32.23 15.39
C PRO A 411 -5.99 -30.82 15.55
N GLY A 412 -6.28 -30.18 14.42
CA GLY A 412 -6.99 -28.90 14.30
C GLY A 412 -7.53 -28.69 12.89
N GLU A 413 -8.65 -27.97 12.77
CA GLU A 413 -9.19 -27.49 11.49
C GLU A 413 -8.49 -26.16 11.14
N VAL A 414 -8.22 -25.89 9.86
CA VAL A 414 -7.73 -24.58 9.40
C VAL A 414 -8.79 -23.98 8.51
N ILE A 415 -9.25 -22.78 8.84
CA ILE A 415 -10.23 -22.06 8.03
C ILE A 415 -9.49 -21.26 6.95
N ALA A 416 -9.93 -21.43 5.71
CA ALA A 416 -9.49 -20.62 4.58
C ALA A 416 -9.74 -19.13 4.86
N GLY A 417 -8.84 -18.24 4.44
CA GLY A 417 -9.14 -16.81 4.45
C GLY A 417 -9.40 -16.24 3.06
N LEU A 418 -9.22 -17.02 1.99
CA LEU A 418 -9.72 -16.66 0.66
C LEU A 418 -10.92 -17.54 0.32
N ASN A 419 -11.86 -16.99 -0.45
CA ASN A 419 -13.07 -17.71 -0.84
C ASN A 419 -12.74 -18.98 -1.63
N THR A 420 -13.11 -20.16 -1.10
CA THR A 420 -12.69 -21.45 -1.66
C THR A 420 -13.31 -21.79 -3.02
N ASN A 421 -14.41 -21.13 -3.42
CA ASN A 421 -14.99 -21.31 -4.76
C ASN A 421 -14.13 -20.70 -5.88
N TYR A 422 -13.25 -19.75 -5.55
CA TYR A 422 -12.35 -19.07 -6.50
C TYR A 422 -10.89 -19.35 -6.21
N PHE A 423 -10.52 -19.51 -4.94
CA PHE A 423 -9.18 -19.78 -4.46
C PHE A 423 -9.13 -21.09 -3.66
N PRO A 424 -9.36 -22.26 -4.30
CA PRO A 424 -9.48 -23.55 -3.61
C PRO A 424 -8.15 -24.02 -3.00
N ASN A 425 -7.04 -23.59 -3.59
CA ASN A 425 -5.70 -24.02 -3.22
C ASN A 425 -4.99 -22.88 -2.48
N GLN A 426 -4.92 -23.00 -1.16
CA GLN A 426 -4.31 -22.05 -0.24
C GLN A 426 -3.27 -22.77 0.63
N THR A 427 -2.09 -22.17 0.78
CA THR A 427 -1.08 -22.70 1.69
C THR A 427 -1.54 -22.55 3.13
N ILE A 428 -1.23 -23.56 3.94
CA ILE A 428 -1.39 -23.49 5.39
C ILE A 428 -0.03 -23.36 6.09
N GLY A 429 1.09 -23.42 5.35
CA GLY A 429 2.45 -23.65 5.86
C GLY A 429 2.81 -25.14 5.94
N SER A 430 4.10 -25.48 5.84
CA SER A 430 4.59 -26.86 6.02
C SER A 430 5.03 -27.14 7.46
N ASP A 431 5.03 -28.43 7.84
CA ASP A 431 5.44 -28.91 9.16
C ASP A 431 6.97 -28.96 9.36
N ASP A 432 7.74 -29.12 8.28
CA ASP A 432 9.11 -29.63 8.39
C ASP A 432 10.18 -28.55 8.66
N ASP A 433 9.95 -27.27 8.32
CA ASP A 433 11.02 -26.24 8.38
C ASP A 433 10.66 -24.92 9.09
N ALA A 434 9.39 -24.68 9.47
CA ALA A 434 9.04 -23.46 10.21
C ALA A 434 7.66 -23.54 10.92
N PRO A 435 7.57 -24.06 12.16
CA PRO A 435 6.28 -24.20 12.87
C PRO A 435 5.52 -22.87 13.11
N TYR A 436 6.16 -21.72 12.91
CA TYR A 436 5.54 -20.39 13.05
C TYR A 436 4.95 -19.83 11.75
N VAL A 437 5.16 -20.47 10.60
CA VAL A 437 4.58 -20.06 9.30
C VAL A 437 3.27 -20.80 8.98
N LYS A 438 2.69 -21.51 9.97
CA LYS A 438 1.39 -22.20 9.92
C LYS A 438 0.17 -21.27 9.84
N GLN A 439 0.28 -20.21 9.05
CA GLN A 439 -0.66 -19.09 9.00
C GLN A 439 -0.93 -18.63 7.56
N GLY A 440 -0.56 -19.47 6.58
CA GLY A 440 -0.85 -19.23 5.16
C GLY A 440 -0.17 -17.99 4.61
N ILE A 441 1.01 -17.65 5.12
CA ILE A 441 1.76 -16.47 4.69
C ILE A 441 2.25 -16.69 3.27
N VAL A 442 2.08 -15.65 2.43
CA VAL A 442 2.63 -15.60 1.07
C VAL A 442 3.42 -14.31 0.89
N TRP A 443 4.43 -14.33 0.03
CA TRP A 443 5.16 -13.11 -0.32
C TRP A 443 4.22 -12.06 -0.92
N SER A 444 4.36 -10.84 -0.42
CA SER A 444 3.79 -9.63 -1.00
C SER A 444 4.86 -8.54 -1.05
N ASP A 445 4.66 -7.57 -1.93
CA ASP A 445 5.46 -6.37 -2.01
C ASP A 445 5.10 -5.38 -0.88
N ASN A 446 5.39 -5.77 0.36
CA ASN A 446 5.12 -4.96 1.55
C ASN A 446 6.31 -4.99 2.51
N PHE A 447 7.35 -4.26 2.13
CA PHE A 447 8.60 -4.18 2.88
C PHE A 447 8.87 -2.76 3.41
N TYR A 448 9.54 -2.69 4.56
CA TYR A 448 10.00 -1.43 5.17
C TYR A 448 11.32 -1.65 5.91
N ALA A 449 12.03 -0.56 6.20
CA ALA A 449 13.29 -0.59 6.97
C ALA A 449 13.00 -0.72 8.48
N ASN A 450 13.92 -1.32 9.25
CA ASN A 450 13.75 -1.62 10.68
C ASN A 450 13.17 -0.44 11.49
N GLY A 451 12.07 -0.66 12.20
CA GLY A 451 11.45 0.36 13.05
C GLY A 451 12.00 0.48 14.47
N TYR A 452 12.76 -0.52 14.96
CA TYR A 452 13.04 -0.68 16.40
C TYR A 452 14.51 -0.98 16.76
N GLY A 453 15.42 -1.07 15.77
CA GLY A 453 16.83 -1.44 15.97
C GLY A 453 17.84 -0.61 15.17
N THR A 454 19.13 -0.92 15.32
CA THR A 454 20.16 -0.34 14.46
C THR A 454 20.00 -0.89 13.05
N GLU A 455 20.08 -0.02 12.04
CA GLU A 455 20.04 -0.44 10.64
C GLU A 455 21.26 -1.32 10.35
N GLN A 456 20.99 -2.53 9.89
CA GLN A 456 22.01 -3.49 9.46
C GLN A 456 21.94 -3.62 7.94
N GLU A 457 23.11 -3.55 7.30
CA GLU A 457 23.21 -3.71 5.86
C GLU A 457 22.64 -5.06 5.44
N GLY A 458 21.78 -5.02 4.41
CA GLY A 458 21.16 -6.22 3.86
C GLY A 458 19.94 -6.74 4.61
N VAL A 459 19.38 -6.01 5.57
CA VAL A 459 18.17 -6.42 6.31
C VAL A 459 16.94 -5.59 5.89
N VAL A 460 15.83 -6.25 5.58
CA VAL A 460 14.52 -5.62 5.33
C VAL A 460 13.43 -6.29 6.16
N TYR A 461 12.34 -5.57 6.47
CA TYR A 461 11.24 -6.13 7.24
C TYR A 461 10.01 -6.34 6.35
N PHE A 462 9.53 -7.56 6.34
CA PHE A 462 8.34 -7.99 5.62
C PHE A 462 7.10 -7.89 6.52
N ASN A 463 6.11 -7.10 6.11
CA ASN A 463 4.78 -7.13 6.71
C ASN A 463 3.99 -8.32 6.16
N SER A 464 4.19 -9.48 6.76
CA SER A 464 3.44 -10.69 6.44
C SER A 464 1.96 -10.54 6.81
N VAL A 465 1.08 -11.00 5.93
CA VAL A 465 -0.36 -11.10 6.18
C VAL A 465 -0.70 -12.58 6.33
N GLN A 466 -1.32 -12.93 7.44
CA GLN A 466 -1.80 -14.28 7.69
C GLN A 466 -3.09 -14.51 6.90
N LEU A 467 -3.11 -15.51 6.01
CA LEU A 467 -4.25 -15.77 5.13
C LEU A 467 -5.19 -16.85 5.65
N VAL A 468 -4.82 -17.60 6.69
CA VAL A 468 -5.67 -18.67 7.22
C VAL A 468 -5.81 -18.56 8.73
N SER A 469 -6.92 -19.08 9.23
CA SER A 469 -7.25 -19.06 10.65
C SER A 469 -7.15 -20.49 11.23
N PRO A 470 -6.09 -20.83 11.97
CA PRO A 470 -6.04 -22.11 12.67
C PRO A 470 -7.09 -22.16 13.78
N THR A 471 -7.75 -23.30 13.93
CA THR A 471 -8.64 -23.55 15.06
C THR A 471 -7.84 -24.12 16.23
N HIS A 472 -7.84 -23.42 17.36
CA HIS A 472 -7.16 -23.93 18.56
C HIS A 472 -8.07 -24.94 19.27
N THR A 473 -7.64 -26.19 19.38
CA THR A 473 -8.25 -27.16 20.28
C THR A 473 -7.75 -26.89 21.70
N THR A 474 -8.71 -26.53 22.58
CA THR A 474 -8.62 -26.36 24.05
C THR A 474 -8.38 -24.94 24.61
N THR A 475 -9.34 -24.48 25.42
CA THR A 475 -9.12 -23.49 26.49
C THR A 475 -9.21 -24.20 27.84
N TYR A 476 -8.46 -23.72 28.84
CA TYR A 476 -8.42 -24.19 30.23
C TYR A 476 -9.78 -24.10 30.97
N THR A 477 -10.82 -23.56 30.34
CA THR A 477 -12.13 -23.25 30.95
C THR A 477 -13.28 -24.08 30.38
N GLY A 478 -13.02 -25.06 29.51
CA GLY A 478 -14.05 -25.92 28.94
C GLY A 478 -15.02 -25.21 27.99
N LYS A 479 -14.77 -23.94 27.64
CA LYS A 479 -15.51 -23.22 26.59
C LYS A 479 -14.76 -23.34 25.27
N LEU A 480 -15.38 -24.04 24.32
CA LEU A 480 -14.91 -24.12 22.92
C LEU A 480 -14.88 -22.70 22.32
N ARG A 481 -13.69 -22.10 22.13
CA ARG A 481 -13.50 -21.04 21.13
C ARG A 481 -13.10 -21.76 19.85
N LYS A 482 -14.03 -21.88 18.90
CA LYS A 482 -13.81 -22.67 17.68
C LYS A 482 -12.98 -21.95 16.61
N LEU A 483 -12.64 -20.68 16.78
CA LEU A 483 -11.89 -19.89 15.78
C LEU A 483 -10.86 -19.00 16.48
N SER A 484 -9.58 -19.10 16.08
CA SER A 484 -8.61 -18.01 16.30
C SER A 484 -8.69 -17.13 15.06
N TRP A 485 -9.15 -15.89 15.21
CA TRP A 485 -9.28 -14.92 14.10
C TRP A 485 -7.90 -14.39 13.71
N ASN A 486 -7.13 -15.21 13.01
CA ASN A 486 -5.77 -14.90 12.59
C ASN A 486 -5.71 -14.43 11.14
N ALA A 487 -6.70 -14.76 10.30
CA ALA A 487 -6.80 -14.21 8.95
C ALA A 487 -6.78 -12.66 9.02
N GLY A 488 -5.95 -12.04 8.18
CA GLY A 488 -5.70 -10.60 8.17
C GLY A 488 -4.74 -10.10 9.25
N ARG A 489 -4.26 -10.95 10.18
CA ARG A 489 -3.26 -10.54 11.17
C ARG A 489 -1.95 -10.22 10.45
N ILE A 490 -1.40 -9.04 10.74
CA ILE A 490 -0.12 -8.60 10.21
C ILE A 490 0.99 -8.93 11.21
N SER A 491 2.12 -9.42 10.72
CA SER A 491 3.32 -9.66 11.52
C SER A 491 4.57 -9.21 10.77
N GLN A 492 5.52 -8.66 11.51
CA GLN A 492 6.77 -8.15 10.97
C GLN A 492 7.82 -9.25 11.04
N LEU A 493 8.41 -9.60 9.89
CA LEU A 493 9.44 -10.62 9.78
C LEU A 493 10.71 -9.99 9.21
N GLU A 494 11.84 -10.25 9.86
CA GLU A 494 13.14 -9.81 9.39
C GLU A 494 13.62 -10.72 8.25
N ILE A 495 13.94 -10.13 7.11
CA ILE A 495 14.37 -10.82 5.89
C ILE A 495 15.77 -10.35 5.51
N TYR A 496 16.64 -11.28 5.16
CA TYR A 496 17.97 -10.99 4.65
C TYR A 496 17.95 -10.85 3.14
N THR A 497 18.80 -9.96 2.63
CA THR A 497 18.96 -9.66 1.20
C THR A 497 20.38 -9.98 0.75
N GLY A 498 20.66 -9.90 -0.55
CA GLY A 498 21.99 -10.21 -1.09
C GLY A 498 23.13 -9.31 -0.59
N SER A 499 22.85 -8.23 0.15
CA SER A 499 23.86 -7.39 0.79
C SER A 499 24.15 -7.79 2.25
N PHE A 500 23.45 -8.79 2.80
CA PHE A 500 23.67 -9.25 4.17
C PHE A 500 25.00 -10.01 4.26
N SER A 501 25.84 -9.68 5.24
CA SER A 501 27.25 -10.08 5.26
C SER A 501 27.52 -11.51 5.76
N ASP A 502 26.57 -12.09 6.49
CA ASP A 502 26.67 -13.45 7.01
C ASP A 502 25.86 -14.35 6.09
N ASN A 503 26.49 -15.31 5.41
CA ASN A 503 25.83 -16.28 4.53
C ASN A 503 25.58 -17.64 5.22
N SER A 504 25.84 -17.75 6.53
CA SER A 504 25.75 -19.01 7.28
C SER A 504 24.39 -19.24 7.95
N SER A 505 23.53 -18.22 7.96
CA SER A 505 22.15 -18.27 8.46
C SER A 505 21.14 -18.26 7.32
N GLU A 506 19.89 -18.60 7.61
CA GLU A 506 18.74 -18.34 6.74
C GLU A 506 17.83 -17.32 7.42
N SER A 507 17.03 -16.60 6.63
CA SER A 507 15.94 -15.75 7.11
C SER A 507 14.60 -16.47 6.96
N TYR A 508 13.90 -16.25 5.85
CA TYR A 508 12.63 -16.92 5.55
C TYR A 508 12.45 -17.12 4.05
N VAL A 509 11.87 -18.26 3.70
CA VAL A 509 11.29 -18.54 2.39
C VAL A 509 9.78 -18.74 2.53
N PHE A 510 9.00 -18.19 1.60
CA PHE A 510 7.54 -18.30 1.61
C PHE A 510 7.01 -18.72 0.24
N PRO A 511 5.80 -19.31 0.20
CA PRO A 511 5.03 -19.39 -1.02
C PRO A 511 4.63 -18.02 -1.55
N THR A 512 4.15 -17.97 -2.80
CA THR A 512 3.60 -16.74 -3.38
C THR A 512 2.40 -17.02 -4.28
N ARG A 513 1.53 -16.02 -4.39
CA ARG A 513 0.43 -15.94 -5.37
C ARG A 513 0.58 -14.64 -6.13
N LEU A 514 0.80 -14.72 -7.43
CA LEU A 514 1.00 -13.52 -8.23
C LEU A 514 -0.32 -12.84 -8.59
N VAL A 515 -0.20 -11.55 -8.91
CA VAL A 515 -1.29 -10.74 -9.44
C VAL A 515 -0.84 -10.05 -10.73
N ALA A 516 -1.80 -9.80 -11.60
CA ALA A 516 -1.63 -9.11 -12.87
C ALA A 516 -2.75 -8.08 -13.08
N HIS A 517 -2.56 -7.17 -14.04
CA HIS A 517 -3.62 -6.27 -14.51
C HIS A 517 -4.12 -6.74 -15.86
N LYS A 518 -5.44 -6.67 -16.09
CA LYS A 518 -5.99 -6.91 -17.43
C LYS A 518 -5.50 -5.81 -18.38
N GLU A 519 -4.67 -6.16 -19.35
CA GLU A 519 -4.25 -5.20 -20.38
C GLU A 519 -5.50 -4.70 -21.12
N LYS A 520 -5.74 -3.38 -21.08
CA LYS A 520 -6.76 -2.76 -21.93
C LYS A 520 -6.24 -2.85 -23.37
N LYS A 521 -6.85 -3.74 -24.16
CA LYS A 521 -6.65 -3.79 -25.62
C LYS A 521 -7.02 -2.48 -26.29
#